data_AF-A0A150I104-F1
#
_entry.id   AF-A0A150I104-F1
#
_cell.length_a   1.000
_cell.length_b   1.000
_cell.length_c   1.000
_cell.angle_alpha   90.00
_cell.angle_beta   90.00
_cell.angle_gamma   90.00
#
_symmetry.space_group_name_H-M   'P 1'
#
loop_
_entity.id
_entity.type
_entity.pdbx_description
1 polymer ?
#
loop_
_entity_poly.entity_id
_entity_poly.type
_entity_poly.pdbx_seq_one_letter_code
_entity_poly.pdbx_strand_id
1 'polypeptide(L)'
;MNLVQLLKRLKPTPIADLTLPRYLFGSFRRKSISFYNGLTDENTIVYWFQSKSFSIDLRLPDGNQTALHERQGWIGDTIWDSQTALLSWEIQQSYQNHIQWPEPAKLYSIGNSILEFAPSNAYVEDWRQQANKGLFFGLRLFQMQCLKTEQIYPVDGGLVITDQHIAYAQSRFPQIQQQINQYATLAEVHDLKSEIESYEVSIALNGSNICWSTQSTQIGQTILLDHFELLEDQTITQLKMIGDDKYLLYFKLDVYQPDFVFDHISACSDSGQRWLAQEQNHLLKHAKTII
;
A
#
# COMPACT_ATOMS: atom_id res chain seq x y z
N MET A 1 11.98 -13.31 -16.89
CA MET A 1 13.19 -12.77 -16.22
C MET A 1 12.84 -12.47 -14.77
N ASN A 2 13.82 -12.41 -13.85
CA ASN A 2 13.55 -11.98 -12.48
C ASN A 2 13.49 -10.44 -12.37
N LEU A 3 13.02 -9.91 -11.24
CA LEU A 3 12.90 -8.47 -11.04
C LEU A 3 14.25 -7.75 -11.24
N VAL A 4 15.34 -8.27 -10.69
CA VAL A 4 16.68 -7.67 -10.84
C VAL A 4 17.08 -7.52 -12.31
N GLN A 5 16.76 -8.51 -13.14
CA GLN A 5 16.98 -8.47 -14.59
C GLN A 5 16.05 -7.47 -15.28
N LEU A 6 14.79 -7.37 -14.86
CA LEU A 6 13.84 -6.38 -15.36
C LEU A 6 14.34 -4.94 -15.08
N LEU A 7 14.74 -4.65 -13.85
CA LEU A 7 15.20 -3.31 -13.44
C LEU A 7 16.37 -2.81 -14.30
N LYS A 8 17.29 -3.70 -14.70
CA LYS A 8 18.42 -3.37 -15.60
C LYS A 8 17.99 -2.90 -16.99
N ARG A 9 16.75 -3.20 -17.41
CA ARG A 9 16.20 -2.80 -18.71
C ARG A 9 15.32 -1.56 -18.62
N LEU A 10 14.91 -1.16 -17.42
CA LEU A 10 14.05 -0.01 -17.20
C LEU A 10 14.89 1.28 -17.09
N LYS A 11 14.29 2.39 -17.50
CA LYS A 11 14.85 3.72 -17.25
C LYS A 11 14.27 4.26 -15.95
N PRO A 12 15.09 4.84 -15.06
CA PRO A 12 14.57 5.50 -13.87
C PRO A 12 13.54 6.57 -14.25
N THR A 13 12.46 6.64 -13.49
CA THR A 13 11.46 7.70 -13.60
C THR A 13 12.14 9.04 -13.28
N PRO A 14 11.88 10.13 -14.02
CA PRO A 14 12.33 11.45 -13.61
C PRO A 14 11.76 11.84 -12.23
N ILE A 15 12.59 12.40 -11.34
CA ILE A 15 12.13 12.90 -10.03
C ILE A 15 11.07 14.00 -10.20
N ALA A 16 11.14 14.78 -11.28
CA ALA A 16 10.15 15.82 -11.60
C ALA A 16 8.75 15.26 -11.89
N ASP A 17 8.63 13.97 -12.20
CA ASP A 17 7.34 13.30 -12.45
C ASP A 17 6.67 12.83 -11.13
N LEU A 18 7.36 12.98 -10.00
CA LEU A 18 6.82 12.70 -8.67
C LEU A 18 6.02 13.92 -8.20
N THR A 19 4.73 13.93 -8.52
CA THR A 19 3.85 15.09 -8.30
C THR A 19 3.27 15.18 -6.89
N LEU A 20 3.31 14.09 -6.11
CA LEU A 20 2.91 14.10 -4.71
C LEU A 20 4.01 14.73 -3.83
N PRO A 21 3.65 15.35 -2.70
CA PRO A 21 4.63 15.72 -1.68
C PRO A 21 5.54 14.56 -1.31
N ARG A 22 6.85 14.81 -1.29
CA ARG A 22 7.87 13.76 -1.16
C ARG A 22 7.71 12.89 0.09
N TYR A 23 7.27 13.49 1.20
CA TYR A 23 7.07 12.79 2.47
C TYR A 23 5.98 11.72 2.41
N LEU A 24 5.11 11.73 1.39
CA LEU A 24 4.08 10.71 1.19
C LEU A 24 4.62 9.44 0.56
N PHE A 25 5.76 9.46 -0.13
CA PHE A 25 6.28 8.26 -0.77
C PHE A 25 6.87 7.29 0.26
N GLY A 26 6.65 5.98 0.06
CA GLY A 26 7.25 4.95 0.90
C GLY A 26 6.23 3.95 1.43
N SER A 27 6.58 3.35 2.56
CA SER A 27 5.76 2.37 3.25
C SER A 27 5.58 2.83 4.68
N PHE A 28 4.35 2.89 5.15
CA PHE A 28 3.99 3.42 6.44
C PHE A 28 3.30 2.35 7.26
N ARG A 29 3.64 2.28 8.54
CA ARG A 29 2.88 1.51 9.52
C ARG A 29 2.10 2.49 10.36
N ARG A 30 0.80 2.25 10.54
CA ARG A 30 0.03 3.02 11.50
C ARG A 30 0.44 2.63 12.90
N LYS A 31 0.87 3.60 13.68
CA LYS A 31 1.18 3.44 15.11
C LYS A 31 -0.08 3.51 15.95
N SER A 32 -0.96 4.47 15.65
CA SER A 32 -2.20 4.66 16.40
C SER A 32 -3.26 5.37 15.56
N ILE A 33 -4.52 5.19 15.94
CA ILE A 33 -5.65 6.06 15.57
C ILE A 33 -6.35 6.52 16.85
N SER A 34 -6.59 7.82 16.98
CA SER A 34 -7.39 8.39 18.07
C SER A 34 -8.68 8.94 17.51
N PHE A 35 -9.81 8.63 18.15
CA PHE A 35 -11.13 9.05 17.71
C PHE A 35 -11.66 10.25 18.53
N TYR A 36 -12.62 10.98 17.96
CA TYR A 36 -13.26 12.15 18.59
C TYR A 36 -13.84 11.89 19.98
N ASN A 37 -14.16 10.63 20.30
CA ASN A 37 -14.73 10.20 21.57
C ASN A 37 -13.67 9.86 22.64
N GLY A 38 -12.38 10.08 22.35
CA GLY A 38 -11.27 9.85 23.27
C GLY A 38 -10.73 8.42 23.28
N LEU A 39 -11.30 7.50 22.49
CA LEU A 39 -10.74 6.15 22.33
C LEU A 39 -9.53 6.18 21.39
N THR A 40 -8.54 5.35 21.67
CA THR A 40 -7.35 5.19 20.82
C THR A 40 -7.10 3.71 20.58
N ASP A 41 -6.83 3.35 19.33
CA ASP A 41 -6.41 2.01 18.92
C ASP A 41 -4.94 2.05 18.47
N GLU A 42 -4.11 1.23 19.11
CA GLU A 42 -2.68 1.03 18.81
C GLU A 42 -2.38 -0.43 18.41
N ASN A 43 -3.41 -1.28 18.30
CA ASN A 43 -3.25 -2.73 18.16
C ASN A 43 -3.54 -3.23 16.75
N THR A 44 -4.53 -2.65 16.06
CA THR A 44 -4.87 -3.05 14.70
C THR A 44 -3.66 -2.88 13.78
N ILE A 45 -3.30 -3.94 13.05
CA ILE A 45 -2.23 -3.92 12.08
C ILE A 45 -2.70 -3.17 10.84
N VAL A 46 -2.11 -2.01 10.58
CA VAL A 46 -2.39 -1.22 9.37
C VAL A 46 -1.09 -0.80 8.69
N TYR A 47 -1.03 -1.05 7.39
CA TYR A 47 0.06 -0.63 6.54
C TYR A 47 -0.47 0.08 5.30
N TRP A 48 0.19 1.16 4.94
CA TRP A 48 -0.08 1.95 3.74
C TRP A 48 1.21 2.08 2.93
N PHE A 49 1.17 1.69 1.66
CA PHE A 49 2.28 1.78 0.73
C PHE A 49 1.90 2.75 -0.39
N GLN A 50 2.64 3.84 -0.51
CA GLN A 50 2.40 4.89 -1.49
C GLN A 50 3.44 4.80 -2.62
N SER A 51 2.95 4.54 -3.83
CA SER A 51 3.69 4.66 -5.08
C SER A 51 3.64 6.10 -5.60
N LYS A 52 4.01 6.34 -6.86
CA LYS A 52 3.89 7.68 -7.47
C LYS A 52 2.43 8.09 -7.67
N SER A 53 1.57 7.19 -8.15
CA SER A 53 0.19 7.52 -8.52
C SER A 53 -0.89 6.72 -7.79
N PHE A 54 -0.53 5.72 -6.99
CA PHE A 54 -1.49 4.84 -6.33
C PHE A 54 -0.98 4.38 -4.96
N SER A 55 -1.91 3.91 -4.14
CA SER A 55 -1.67 3.40 -2.80
C SER A 55 -2.18 1.98 -2.65
N ILE A 56 -1.50 1.17 -1.83
CA ILE A 56 -1.99 -0.11 -1.32
C ILE A 56 -2.13 0.01 0.20
N ASP A 57 -3.28 -0.38 0.74
CA ASP A 57 -3.53 -0.41 2.18
C ASP A 57 -3.98 -1.81 2.62
N LEU A 58 -3.53 -2.22 3.80
CA LEU A 58 -3.96 -3.43 4.49
C LEU A 58 -4.32 -3.08 5.93
N ARG A 59 -5.48 -3.55 6.39
CA ARG A 59 -5.94 -3.37 7.77
C ARG A 59 -6.51 -4.67 8.35
N LEU A 60 -5.88 -5.13 9.42
CA LEU A 60 -6.18 -6.39 10.12
C LEU A 60 -6.30 -6.13 11.63
N PRO A 61 -7.53 -6.00 12.19
CA PRO A 61 -7.78 -5.74 13.62
C PRO A 61 -7.01 -6.64 14.60
N ASP A 62 -6.82 -7.90 14.25
CA ASP A 62 -6.18 -8.95 15.06
C ASP A 62 -4.97 -9.56 14.31
N GLY A 63 -4.38 -8.79 13.38
CA GLY A 63 -3.33 -9.29 12.49
C GLY A 63 -3.80 -10.51 11.68
N ASN A 64 -2.97 -11.55 11.58
CA ASN A 64 -3.30 -12.75 10.81
C ASN A 64 -4.44 -13.59 11.42
N GLN A 65 -4.89 -13.27 12.63
CA GLN A 65 -6.05 -13.91 13.26
C GLN A 65 -7.37 -13.22 12.93
N THR A 66 -7.35 -12.08 12.23
CA THR A 66 -8.56 -11.35 11.83
C THR A 66 -9.52 -12.25 11.07
N ALA A 67 -10.77 -12.26 11.54
CA ALA A 67 -11.84 -13.02 10.94
C ALA A 67 -12.08 -12.59 9.49
N LEU A 68 -12.45 -13.56 8.66
CA LEU A 68 -12.58 -13.38 7.21
C LEU A 68 -13.37 -12.12 6.78
N HIS A 69 -14.48 -11.87 7.45
CA HIS A 69 -15.41 -10.78 7.14
C HIS A 69 -14.96 -9.40 7.69
N GLU A 70 -13.92 -9.37 8.52
CA GLU A 70 -13.40 -8.15 9.16
C GLU A 70 -12.10 -7.65 8.54
N ARG A 71 -11.45 -8.46 7.70
CA ARG A 71 -10.23 -8.08 6.99
C ARG A 71 -10.50 -6.91 6.07
N GLN A 72 -9.52 -6.05 5.91
CA GLN A 72 -9.61 -4.89 5.03
C GLN A 72 -8.33 -4.80 4.21
N GLY A 73 -8.50 -4.41 2.96
CA GLY A 73 -7.39 -4.14 2.08
C GLY A 73 -7.90 -3.58 0.76
N TRP A 74 -7.12 -2.71 0.15
CA TRP A 74 -7.47 -2.10 -1.12
C TRP A 74 -6.24 -1.58 -1.85
N ILE A 75 -6.45 -1.33 -3.14
CA ILE A 75 -5.59 -0.49 -3.96
C ILE A 75 -6.44 0.65 -4.54
N GLY A 76 -5.87 1.83 -4.67
CA GLY A 76 -6.58 2.99 -5.18
C GLY A 76 -5.65 4.04 -5.76
N ASP A 77 -6.13 4.75 -6.76
CA ASP A 77 -5.39 5.84 -7.37
C ASP A 77 -5.35 7.03 -6.38
N THR A 78 -4.16 7.60 -6.20
CA THR A 78 -3.91 8.66 -5.22
C THR A 78 -4.17 10.02 -5.85
N ILE A 79 -5.04 10.81 -5.22
CA ILE A 79 -5.42 12.15 -5.65
C ILE A 79 -4.90 13.15 -4.62
N TRP A 80 -4.07 14.09 -5.06
CA TRP A 80 -3.58 15.19 -4.23
C TRP A 80 -4.16 16.51 -4.71
N ASP A 81 -4.96 17.15 -3.87
CA ASP A 81 -5.40 18.51 -4.08
C ASP A 81 -4.38 19.48 -3.48
N SER A 82 -3.56 20.08 -4.34
CA SER A 82 -2.56 21.07 -3.93
C SER A 82 -3.14 22.37 -3.34
N GLN A 83 -4.39 22.73 -3.66
CA GLN A 83 -5.00 23.97 -3.17
C GLN A 83 -5.44 23.84 -1.71
N THR A 84 -6.05 22.71 -1.38
CA THR A 84 -6.51 22.42 -0.02
C THR A 84 -5.48 21.61 0.78
N ALA A 85 -4.44 21.11 0.12
CA ALA A 85 -3.45 20.16 0.65
C ALA A 85 -4.15 18.98 1.34
N LEU A 86 -5.05 18.35 0.59
CA LEU A 86 -5.81 17.15 0.99
C LEU A 86 -5.43 15.98 0.08
N LEU A 87 -5.29 14.81 0.70
CA LEU A 87 -5.08 13.54 0.01
C LEU A 87 -6.40 12.76 -0.04
N SER A 88 -6.71 12.15 -1.17
CA SER A 88 -7.84 11.22 -1.30
C SER A 88 -7.49 10.07 -2.23
N TRP A 89 -8.38 9.08 -2.28
CA TRP A 89 -8.18 7.87 -3.06
C TRP A 89 -9.40 7.58 -3.92
N GLU A 90 -9.18 7.24 -5.18
CA GLU A 90 -10.19 6.64 -6.04
C GLU A 90 -10.02 5.13 -6.01
N ILE A 91 -10.91 4.47 -5.26
CA ILE A 91 -10.90 3.02 -5.06
C ILE A 91 -12.02 2.43 -5.91
N GLN A 92 -11.64 1.69 -6.95
CA GLN A 92 -12.63 1.01 -7.81
C GLN A 92 -13.20 -0.24 -7.14
N GLN A 93 -12.32 -0.99 -6.46
CA GLN A 93 -12.66 -2.24 -5.77
C GLN A 93 -11.80 -2.39 -4.52
N SER A 94 -12.41 -2.93 -3.47
CA SER A 94 -11.74 -3.25 -2.20
C SER A 94 -12.08 -4.65 -1.72
N TYR A 95 -11.34 -5.12 -0.72
CA TYR A 95 -11.68 -6.35 -0.02
C TYR A 95 -13.10 -6.26 0.58
N GLN A 96 -13.42 -5.18 1.28
CA GLN A 96 -14.78 -4.88 1.77
C GLN A 96 -15.67 -4.28 0.68
N ASN A 97 -16.99 -4.36 0.84
CA ASN A 97 -17.97 -3.86 -0.14
C ASN A 97 -18.36 -2.38 0.02
N HIS A 98 -17.82 -1.72 1.04
CA HIS A 98 -18.10 -0.32 1.32
C HIS A 98 -16.81 0.39 1.72
N ILE A 99 -16.77 1.69 1.44
CA ILE A 99 -15.68 2.55 1.88
C ILE A 99 -15.89 2.86 3.36
N GLN A 100 -14.94 2.47 4.19
CA GLN A 100 -14.99 2.68 5.64
C GLN A 100 -14.42 4.04 6.06
N TRP A 101 -13.65 4.67 5.16
CA TRP A 101 -12.94 5.94 5.38
C TRP A 101 -13.21 6.88 4.20
N PRO A 102 -14.41 7.51 4.14
CA PRO A 102 -14.89 8.17 2.92
C PRO A 102 -14.40 9.61 2.74
N GLU A 103 -13.77 10.19 3.76
CA GLU A 103 -13.32 11.58 3.71
C GLU A 103 -11.85 11.69 3.27
N PRO A 104 -11.47 12.80 2.60
CA PRO A 104 -10.07 13.06 2.30
C PRO A 104 -9.25 13.31 3.58
N ALA A 105 -7.95 13.14 3.50
CA ALA A 105 -7.01 13.24 4.61
C ALA A 105 -6.24 14.58 4.59
N LYS A 106 -6.18 15.26 5.75
CA LYS A 106 -5.29 16.41 5.95
C LYS A 106 -4.01 15.95 6.63
N LEU A 107 -2.88 16.07 5.94
CA LEU A 107 -1.62 15.46 6.37
C LEU A 107 -0.61 16.49 6.88
N TYR A 108 0.01 16.20 8.02
CA TYR A 108 1.13 16.97 8.58
C TYR A 108 2.31 16.05 8.85
N SER A 109 3.44 16.31 8.20
CA SER A 109 4.67 15.53 8.42
C SER A 109 5.59 16.16 9.46
N ILE A 110 6.16 15.34 10.33
CA ILE A 110 7.21 15.73 11.27
C ILE A 110 8.18 14.57 11.53
N GLY A 111 9.46 14.76 11.19
CA GLY A 111 10.45 13.70 11.25
C GLY A 111 10.07 12.54 10.31
N ASN A 112 9.93 11.35 10.88
CA ASN A 112 9.49 10.14 10.17
C ASN A 112 7.98 9.85 10.32
N SER A 113 7.22 10.80 10.88
CA SER A 113 5.80 10.65 11.14
C SER A 113 4.96 11.48 10.17
N ILE A 114 3.79 10.95 9.84
CA ILE A 114 2.69 11.71 9.23
C ILE A 114 1.50 11.60 10.18
N LEU A 115 1.01 12.76 10.62
CA LEU A 115 -0.28 12.86 11.29
C LEU A 115 -1.35 13.13 10.25
N GLU A 116 -2.31 12.23 10.17
CA GLU A 116 -3.46 12.31 9.29
C GLU A 116 -4.68 12.74 10.07
N PHE A 117 -5.27 13.87 9.70
CA PHE A 117 -6.47 14.40 10.32
C PHE A 117 -7.66 14.21 9.39
N ALA A 118 -8.71 13.59 9.93
CA ALA A 118 -10.05 13.65 9.40
C ALA A 118 -10.56 15.11 9.35
N PRO A 119 -11.00 15.64 8.19
CA PRO A 119 -11.62 16.97 8.10
C PRO A 119 -12.83 17.14 9.02
N SER A 120 -13.58 16.06 9.25
CA SER A 120 -14.69 16.03 10.21
C SER A 120 -14.26 16.11 11.68
N ASN A 121 -12.97 15.95 11.96
CA ASN A 121 -12.39 15.69 13.29
C ASN A 121 -12.83 14.35 13.91
N ALA A 122 -13.33 13.40 13.11
CA ALA A 122 -13.71 12.08 13.61
C ALA A 122 -12.52 11.28 14.17
N TYR A 123 -11.34 11.45 13.59
CA TYR A 123 -10.12 10.76 14.00
C TYR A 123 -8.83 11.49 13.62
N VAL A 124 -7.73 11.05 14.23
CA VAL A 124 -6.36 11.34 13.82
C VAL A 124 -5.55 10.04 13.79
N GLU A 125 -4.85 9.76 12.69
CA GLU A 125 -3.93 8.64 12.58
C GLU A 125 -2.46 9.10 12.67
N ASP A 126 -1.61 8.33 13.36
CA ASP A 126 -0.16 8.51 13.42
C ASP A 126 0.50 7.42 12.58
N TRP A 127 1.08 7.81 11.45
CA TRP A 127 1.77 6.94 10.52
C TRP A 127 3.29 7.06 10.67
N ARG A 128 4.00 5.94 10.56
CA ARG A 128 5.47 5.86 10.69
C ARG A 128 6.11 5.30 9.43
N GLN A 129 7.01 6.07 8.82
CA GLN A 129 7.79 5.65 7.66
C GLN A 129 8.67 4.44 8.02
N GLN A 130 8.56 3.36 7.24
CA GLN A 130 9.28 2.10 7.44
C GLN A 130 10.52 1.98 6.54
N ALA A 131 10.52 2.62 5.37
CA ALA A 131 11.62 2.56 4.42
C ALA A 131 12.58 3.73 4.64
N ASN A 132 13.89 3.51 4.60
CA ASN A 132 14.90 4.58 4.75
C ASN A 132 15.51 4.98 3.42
N LYS A 133 16.22 4.06 2.78
CA LYS A 133 16.89 4.31 1.51
C LYS A 133 16.99 3.01 0.72
N GLY A 134 16.64 3.03 -0.55
CA GLY A 134 16.76 1.85 -1.41
C GLY A 134 15.90 1.94 -2.66
N LEU A 135 15.46 0.79 -3.16
CA LEU A 135 14.59 0.71 -4.34
C LEU A 135 13.24 1.40 -4.06
N PHE A 136 12.82 2.32 -4.91
CA PHE A 136 11.42 2.76 -4.97
C PHE A 136 10.84 2.34 -6.31
N PHE A 137 9.96 1.35 -6.30
CA PHE A 137 9.45 0.71 -7.50
C PHE A 137 7.97 0.43 -7.39
N GLY A 138 7.22 0.79 -8.43
CA GLY A 138 5.77 0.64 -8.48
C GLY A 138 5.34 0.10 -9.84
N LEU A 139 4.53 -0.96 -9.82
CA LEU A 139 3.84 -1.50 -10.99
C LEU A 139 2.34 -1.43 -10.76
N ARG A 140 1.61 -0.86 -11.72
CA ARG A 140 0.13 -0.82 -11.72
C ARG A 140 -0.40 -1.93 -12.62
N LEU A 141 -1.10 -2.91 -12.03
CA LEU A 141 -1.81 -3.96 -12.77
C LEU A 141 -3.09 -3.36 -13.36
N PHE A 142 -3.37 -3.65 -14.63
CA PHE A 142 -4.58 -3.17 -15.28
C PHE A 142 -5.38 -4.27 -15.99
N GLN A 143 -4.78 -5.43 -16.24
CA GLN A 143 -5.47 -6.59 -16.78
C GLN A 143 -4.70 -7.88 -16.53
N MET A 144 -5.38 -9.00 -16.71
CA MET A 144 -4.78 -10.33 -16.75
C MET A 144 -5.40 -11.18 -17.85
N GLN A 145 -4.65 -12.13 -18.39
CA GLN A 145 -5.09 -13.05 -19.44
C GLN A 145 -4.88 -14.49 -19.01
N CYS A 146 -5.93 -15.30 -19.06
CA CYS A 146 -5.80 -16.75 -18.87
C CYS A 146 -5.17 -17.37 -20.11
N LEU A 147 -4.05 -18.07 -19.98
CA LEU A 147 -3.36 -18.68 -21.12
C LEU A 147 -4.06 -19.92 -21.68
N LYS A 148 -4.96 -20.54 -20.90
CA LYS A 148 -5.70 -21.72 -21.33
C LYS A 148 -6.94 -21.37 -22.17
N THR A 149 -7.64 -20.29 -21.80
CA THR A 149 -8.88 -19.87 -22.46
C THR A 149 -8.69 -18.64 -23.35
N GLU A 150 -7.51 -18.01 -23.29
CA GLU A 150 -7.19 -16.72 -23.91
C GLU A 150 -8.06 -15.54 -23.42
N GLN A 151 -8.92 -15.77 -22.43
CA GLN A 151 -9.81 -14.75 -21.89
C GLN A 151 -9.02 -13.68 -21.14
N ILE A 152 -9.31 -12.42 -21.45
CA ILE A 152 -8.78 -11.24 -20.77
C ILE A 152 -9.79 -10.75 -19.74
N TYR A 153 -9.29 -10.43 -18.56
CA TYR A 153 -10.07 -9.87 -17.47
C TYR A 153 -9.50 -8.50 -17.10
N PRO A 154 -10.33 -7.44 -17.08
CA PRO A 154 -9.95 -6.20 -16.42
C PRO A 154 -9.83 -6.49 -14.93
N VAL A 155 -8.69 -6.11 -14.35
CA VAL A 155 -8.42 -6.25 -12.92
C VAL A 155 -7.72 -5.02 -12.41
N ASP A 156 -7.87 -4.81 -11.11
CA ASP A 156 -7.19 -3.77 -10.37
C ASP A 156 -6.08 -4.42 -9.52
N GLY A 157 -4.94 -3.77 -9.37
CA GLY A 157 -3.84 -4.31 -8.57
C GLY A 157 -2.52 -3.60 -8.77
N GLY A 158 -1.50 -4.09 -8.09
CA GLY A 158 -0.18 -3.50 -8.20
C GLY A 158 0.85 -4.14 -7.30
N LEU A 159 2.09 -3.71 -7.49
CA LEU A 159 3.24 -4.09 -6.69
C LEU A 159 3.97 -2.79 -6.32
N VAL A 160 4.20 -2.57 -5.04
CA VAL A 160 5.00 -1.45 -4.53
C VAL A 160 6.16 -2.02 -3.73
N ILE A 161 7.38 -1.60 -4.05
CA ILE A 161 8.60 -1.92 -3.32
C ILE A 161 9.23 -0.63 -2.85
N THR A 162 9.51 -0.56 -1.56
CA THR A 162 10.14 0.58 -0.89
C THR A 162 11.24 0.04 0.01
N ASP A 163 12.48 0.20 -0.45
CA ASP A 163 13.66 -0.46 0.10
C ASP A 163 13.50 -2.00 0.14
N GLN A 164 13.27 -2.58 1.31
CA GLN A 164 13.09 -4.02 1.52
C GLN A 164 11.63 -4.41 1.80
N HIS A 165 10.71 -3.45 1.79
CA HIS A 165 9.30 -3.69 2.06
C HIS A 165 8.51 -3.78 0.76
N ILE A 166 7.62 -4.75 0.69
CA ILE A 166 6.86 -5.05 -0.52
C ILE A 166 5.38 -5.15 -0.17
N ALA A 167 4.54 -4.44 -0.92
CA ALA A 167 3.10 -4.62 -0.93
C ALA A 167 2.65 -5.08 -2.32
N TYR A 168 1.78 -6.08 -2.34
CA TYR A 168 1.14 -6.57 -3.56
C TYR A 168 -0.37 -6.57 -3.36
N ALA A 169 -1.09 -6.10 -4.37
CA ALA A 169 -2.55 -6.13 -4.40
C ALA A 169 -3.05 -6.72 -5.73
N GLN A 170 -4.12 -7.51 -5.66
CA GLN A 170 -4.81 -8.04 -6.82
C GLN A 170 -6.30 -8.14 -6.50
N SER A 171 -7.13 -7.48 -7.31
CA SER A 171 -8.57 -7.54 -7.19
C SER A 171 -9.10 -8.92 -7.49
N ARG A 172 -10.36 -9.15 -7.12
CA ARG A 172 -11.11 -10.33 -7.52
C ARG A 172 -11.28 -10.34 -9.05
N PHE A 173 -11.58 -11.52 -9.59
CA PHE A 173 -12.14 -11.59 -10.93
C PHE A 173 -13.47 -10.83 -11.00
N PRO A 174 -13.81 -10.18 -12.13
CA PRO A 174 -15.04 -9.40 -12.27
C PRO A 174 -16.31 -10.15 -11.89
N GLN A 175 -16.45 -11.42 -12.29
CA GLN A 175 -17.62 -12.23 -11.96
C GLN A 175 -17.75 -12.51 -10.46
N ILE A 176 -16.62 -12.69 -9.76
CA ILE A 176 -16.60 -12.89 -8.32
C ILE A 176 -16.93 -11.57 -7.61
N GLN A 177 -16.35 -10.46 -8.07
CA GLN A 177 -16.66 -9.14 -7.52
C GLN A 177 -18.15 -8.80 -7.69
N GLN A 178 -18.76 -9.13 -8.83
CA GLN A 178 -20.20 -8.95 -9.05
C GLN A 178 -21.04 -9.77 -8.07
N GLN A 179 -20.65 -11.01 -7.80
CA GLN A 179 -21.33 -11.87 -6.83
C GLN A 179 -21.22 -11.31 -5.41
N ILE A 180 -20.02 -10.88 -5.01
CA ILE A 180 -19.77 -10.28 -3.70
C ILE A 180 -20.53 -8.95 -3.53
N ASN A 181 -20.62 -8.12 -4.57
CA ASN A 181 -21.34 -6.84 -4.56
C ASN A 181 -22.86 -6.97 -4.38
N GLN A 182 -23.42 -8.19 -4.39
CA GLN A 182 -24.84 -8.41 -4.07
C GLN A 182 -25.16 -8.21 -2.59
N TYR A 183 -24.13 -8.19 -1.73
CA TYR A 183 -24.25 -8.04 -0.29
C TYR A 183 -23.76 -6.66 0.14
N ALA A 184 -24.46 -6.04 1.10
CA ALA A 184 -24.07 -4.72 1.59
C ALA A 184 -22.78 -4.82 2.42
N THR A 185 -22.63 -5.91 3.18
CA THR A 185 -21.46 -6.19 4.01
C THR A 185 -21.04 -7.64 3.88
N LEU A 186 -19.75 -7.93 4.11
CA LEU A 186 -19.25 -9.30 4.07
C LEU A 186 -19.78 -10.17 5.22
N ALA A 187 -20.33 -9.58 6.27
CA ALA A 187 -20.96 -10.32 7.37
C ALA A 187 -22.23 -11.08 6.93
N GLU A 188 -22.87 -10.65 5.84
CA GLU A 188 -24.07 -11.29 5.26
C GLU A 188 -23.72 -12.49 4.36
N VAL A 189 -22.42 -12.68 4.07
CA VAL A 189 -21.94 -13.72 3.14
C VAL A 189 -21.57 -14.98 3.92
N HIS A 190 -22.40 -16.02 3.83
CA HIS A 190 -22.19 -17.27 4.58
C HIS A 190 -21.40 -18.34 3.80
N ASP A 191 -21.64 -18.47 2.49
CA ASP A 191 -21.19 -19.63 1.69
C ASP A 191 -20.10 -19.32 0.67
N LEU A 192 -19.61 -18.08 0.60
CA LEU A 192 -18.64 -17.62 -0.42
C LEU A 192 -17.27 -17.29 0.16
N LYS A 193 -16.76 -18.15 1.03
CA LYS A 193 -15.52 -17.85 1.78
C LYS A 193 -14.30 -17.69 0.87
N SER A 194 -14.15 -18.56 -0.12
CA SER A 194 -13.09 -18.51 -1.13
C SER A 194 -13.14 -17.24 -1.97
N GLU A 195 -14.34 -16.82 -2.33
CA GLU A 195 -14.62 -15.64 -3.14
C GLU A 195 -14.31 -14.38 -2.36
N ILE A 196 -14.66 -14.33 -1.07
CA ILE A 196 -14.25 -13.25 -0.17
C ILE A 196 -12.72 -13.15 -0.12
N GLU A 197 -12.02 -14.26 0.16
CA GLU A 197 -10.54 -14.29 0.22
C GLU A 197 -9.88 -14.00 -1.13
N SER A 198 -10.57 -14.12 -2.26
CA SER A 198 -9.95 -13.95 -3.58
C SER A 198 -9.43 -12.55 -3.91
N TYR A 199 -9.73 -11.53 -3.08
CA TYR A 199 -9.08 -10.22 -3.15
C TYR A 199 -7.78 -10.27 -2.33
N GLU A 200 -6.65 -10.15 -3.01
CA GLU A 200 -5.34 -10.21 -2.38
C GLU A 200 -4.85 -8.79 -2.04
N VAL A 201 -4.48 -8.57 -0.78
CA VAL A 201 -3.48 -7.59 -0.39
C VAL A 201 -2.50 -8.30 0.53
N SER A 202 -1.24 -8.36 0.12
CA SER A 202 -0.17 -9.10 0.80
C SER A 202 1.02 -8.17 1.04
N ILE A 203 1.59 -8.24 2.25
CA ILE A 203 2.71 -7.41 2.68
C ILE A 203 3.85 -8.30 3.16
N ALA A 204 5.04 -8.01 2.65
CA ALA A 204 6.31 -8.54 3.12
C ALA A 204 7.16 -7.39 3.67
N LEU A 205 7.75 -7.59 4.85
CA LEU A 205 8.61 -6.62 5.51
C LEU A 205 10.03 -7.18 5.59
N ASN A 206 11.02 -6.33 5.29
CA ASN A 206 12.45 -6.71 5.30
C ASN A 206 12.76 -7.95 4.44
N GLY A 207 12.16 -8.01 3.24
CA GLY A 207 12.31 -9.10 2.30
C GLY A 207 11.03 -9.39 1.53
N SER A 208 10.92 -10.61 1.01
CA SER A 208 9.82 -11.03 0.15
C SER A 208 8.84 -12.00 0.81
N ASN A 209 9.09 -12.41 2.06
CA ASN A 209 8.19 -13.32 2.79
C ASN A 209 6.99 -12.57 3.34
N ILE A 210 5.80 -13.03 2.97
CA ILE A 210 4.53 -12.41 3.32
C ILE A 210 4.27 -12.63 4.82
N CYS A 211 4.22 -11.53 5.56
CA CYS A 211 3.93 -11.53 6.98
C CYS A 211 2.48 -11.15 7.28
N TRP A 212 1.81 -10.40 6.39
CA TRP A 212 0.41 -10.00 6.53
C TRP A 212 -0.31 -10.15 5.21
N SER A 213 -1.54 -10.65 5.21
CA SER A 213 -2.33 -10.78 4.00
C SER A 213 -3.83 -10.84 4.28
N THR A 214 -4.64 -10.40 3.33
CA THR A 214 -6.07 -10.70 3.27
C THR A 214 -6.35 -12.17 2.91
N GLN A 215 -5.38 -12.87 2.33
CA GLN A 215 -5.43 -14.29 1.98
C GLN A 215 -4.64 -15.14 2.97
N SER A 216 -5.36 -15.99 3.71
CA SER A 216 -4.75 -16.85 4.73
C SER A 216 -3.64 -17.76 4.17
N THR A 217 -3.81 -18.24 2.93
CA THR A 217 -2.87 -19.15 2.26
C THR A 217 -1.57 -18.49 1.81
N GLN A 218 -1.54 -17.16 1.72
CA GLN A 218 -0.35 -16.41 1.32
C GLN A 218 0.64 -16.18 2.48
N ILE A 219 0.18 -16.28 3.73
CA ILE A 219 1.04 -16.06 4.90
C ILE A 219 2.21 -17.07 4.89
N GLY A 220 3.43 -16.56 5.01
CA GLY A 220 4.66 -17.36 4.97
C GLY A 220 5.13 -17.73 3.57
N GLN A 221 4.33 -17.47 2.52
CA GLN A 221 4.78 -17.59 1.13
C GLN A 221 5.67 -16.40 0.74
N THR A 222 6.32 -16.51 -0.41
CA THR A 222 7.15 -15.44 -0.96
C THR A 222 6.39 -14.69 -2.06
N ILE A 223 6.39 -13.36 -2.02
CA ILE A 223 5.88 -12.53 -3.12
C ILE A 223 6.67 -12.86 -4.39
N LEU A 224 5.94 -13.19 -5.47
CA LEU A 224 6.53 -13.58 -6.74
C LEU A 224 7.21 -12.39 -7.41
N LEU A 225 8.54 -12.42 -7.48
CA LEU A 225 9.36 -11.40 -8.15
C LEU A 225 10.10 -11.98 -9.38
N ASP A 226 9.56 -13.07 -9.92
CA ASP A 226 10.07 -13.78 -11.09
C ASP A 226 9.08 -13.73 -12.26
N HIS A 227 9.54 -14.28 -13.39
CA HIS A 227 8.75 -14.48 -14.60
C HIS A 227 8.19 -13.22 -15.26
N PHE A 228 8.94 -12.12 -15.17
CA PHE A 228 8.63 -10.88 -15.89
C PHE A 228 9.06 -10.92 -17.36
N GLU A 229 8.34 -10.18 -18.20
CA GLU A 229 8.73 -9.79 -19.56
C GLU A 229 8.53 -8.28 -19.75
N LEU A 230 9.39 -7.62 -20.53
CA LEU A 230 9.20 -6.23 -20.93
C LEU A 230 8.94 -6.21 -22.44
N LEU A 231 7.73 -5.83 -22.80
CA LEU A 231 7.25 -5.73 -24.18
C LEU A 231 7.72 -4.43 -24.84
N GLU A 232 7.59 -4.35 -26.16
CA GLU A 232 8.03 -3.20 -26.97
C GLU A 232 7.29 -1.90 -26.63
N ASP A 233 6.03 -2.00 -26.22
CA ASP A 233 5.18 -0.87 -25.83
C ASP A 233 5.39 -0.42 -24.37
N GLN A 234 6.48 -0.88 -23.74
CA GLN A 234 6.81 -0.66 -22.33
C GLN A 234 5.85 -1.30 -21.32
N THR A 235 4.91 -2.13 -21.78
CA THR A 235 4.11 -2.97 -20.88
C THR A 235 5.00 -4.04 -20.27
N ILE A 236 4.84 -4.26 -18.97
CA ILE A 236 5.53 -5.32 -18.24
C ILE A 236 4.53 -6.43 -18.03
N THR A 237 4.86 -7.66 -18.43
CA THR A 237 4.02 -8.82 -18.11
C THR A 237 4.67 -9.66 -17.02
N GLN A 238 3.86 -10.42 -16.30
CA GLN A 238 4.33 -11.42 -15.34
C GLN A 238 3.51 -12.71 -15.48
N LEU A 239 4.17 -13.86 -15.60
CA LEU A 239 3.49 -15.15 -15.54
C LEU A 239 3.23 -15.54 -14.08
N LYS A 240 1.96 -15.76 -13.71
CA LYS A 240 1.52 -16.18 -12.37
C LYS A 240 0.58 -17.38 -12.47
N MET A 241 0.65 -18.29 -11.52
CA MET A 241 -0.35 -19.34 -11.32
C MET A 241 -1.48 -18.78 -10.44
N ILE A 242 -2.73 -18.91 -10.87
CA ILE A 242 -3.91 -18.58 -10.06
C ILE A 242 -4.81 -19.82 -10.06
N GLY A 243 -4.91 -20.49 -8.91
CA GLY A 243 -5.41 -21.86 -8.87
C GLY A 243 -4.51 -22.78 -9.70
N ASP A 244 -5.12 -23.58 -10.57
CA ASP A 244 -4.42 -24.52 -11.45
C ASP A 244 -4.09 -23.96 -12.84
N ASP A 245 -4.52 -22.72 -13.14
CA ASP A 245 -4.37 -22.11 -14.45
C ASP A 245 -3.25 -21.05 -14.46
N LYS A 246 -2.61 -20.90 -15.63
CA LYS A 246 -1.56 -19.91 -15.89
C LYS A 246 -2.17 -18.61 -16.40
N TYR A 247 -1.73 -17.50 -15.82
CA TYR A 247 -2.13 -16.17 -16.21
C TYR A 247 -0.93 -15.29 -16.56
N LEU A 248 -1.07 -14.47 -17.59
CA LEU A 248 -0.22 -13.30 -17.80
C LEU A 248 -0.88 -12.09 -17.17
N LEU A 249 -0.21 -11.49 -16.20
CA LEU A 249 -0.60 -10.21 -15.60
C LEU A 249 0.09 -9.10 -16.38
N TYR A 250 -0.61 -8.01 -16.66
CA TYR A 250 -0.08 -6.88 -17.43
C TYR A 250 -0.03 -5.62 -16.57
N PHE A 251 1.17 -5.04 -16.49
CA PHE A 251 1.49 -3.91 -15.67
C PHE A 251 1.98 -2.72 -16.49
N LYS A 252 1.68 -1.52 -16.00
CA LYS A 252 2.40 -0.30 -16.35
C LYS A 252 3.41 0.03 -15.25
N LEU A 253 4.58 0.49 -15.65
CA LEU A 253 5.54 1.07 -14.72
C LEU A 253 4.99 2.39 -14.17
N ASP A 254 4.77 2.47 -12.87
CA ASP A 254 4.35 3.71 -12.21
C ASP A 254 5.58 4.52 -11.78
N VAL A 255 6.50 3.88 -11.07
CA VAL A 255 7.76 4.48 -10.62
C VAL A 255 8.90 3.47 -10.63
N TYR A 256 10.09 3.95 -10.98
CA TYR A 256 11.34 3.26 -10.74
C TYR A 256 12.44 4.27 -10.36
N GLN A 257 12.91 4.17 -9.13
CA GLN A 257 14.13 4.83 -8.65
C GLN A 257 15.03 3.75 -8.04
N PRO A 258 16.21 3.48 -8.60
CA PRO A 258 17.09 2.43 -8.09
C PRO A 258 17.65 2.74 -6.71
N ASP A 259 17.81 4.03 -6.38
CA ASP A 259 18.32 4.50 -5.10
C ASP A 259 17.56 5.77 -4.66
N PHE A 260 16.50 5.59 -3.88
CA PHE A 260 15.63 6.65 -3.38
C PHE A 260 15.80 6.81 -1.86
N VAL A 261 15.90 8.05 -1.39
CA VAL A 261 15.96 8.38 0.05
C VAL A 261 14.58 8.78 0.55
N PHE A 262 13.93 7.97 1.35
CA PHE A 262 12.63 8.31 1.92
C PHE A 262 12.78 9.32 3.06
N ASP A 263 11.80 10.19 3.24
CA ASP A 263 11.90 11.29 4.22
C ASP A 263 11.75 10.76 5.66
N HIS A 264 12.75 11.05 6.50
CA HIS A 264 12.78 10.75 7.95
C HIS A 264 13.01 11.98 8.83
N ILE A 265 13.24 13.11 8.19
CA ILE A 265 13.53 14.40 8.83
C ILE A 265 12.69 15.47 8.15
N SER A 266 12.17 16.40 8.95
CA SER A 266 11.48 17.58 8.43
C SER A 266 12.37 18.79 8.57
N ALA A 267 12.19 19.77 7.68
CA ALA A 267 12.82 21.06 7.85
C ALA A 267 12.38 21.68 9.19
N CYS A 268 13.34 22.27 9.90
CA CYS A 268 13.12 22.95 11.16
C CYS A 268 13.87 24.28 11.14
N SER A 269 13.28 25.33 11.71
CA SER A 269 13.92 26.65 11.80
C SER A 269 15.20 26.60 12.64
N ASP A 270 16.13 27.52 12.40
CA ASP A 270 17.37 27.64 13.18
C ASP A 270 17.11 27.88 14.67
N SER A 271 16.00 28.55 15.01
CA SER A 271 15.59 28.73 16.41
C SER A 271 15.12 27.40 17.02
N GLY A 272 14.35 26.60 16.29
CA GLY A 272 13.90 25.28 16.75
C GLY A 272 15.07 24.31 16.94
N GLN A 273 16.02 24.29 16.01
CA GLN A 273 17.24 23.48 16.12
C GLN A 273 18.08 23.87 17.35
N ARG A 274 18.29 25.18 17.57
CA ARG A 274 19.03 25.69 18.74
C ARG A 274 18.34 25.35 20.05
N TRP A 275 17.01 25.50 20.12
CA TRP A 275 16.22 25.14 21.29
C TRP A 275 16.34 23.64 21.61
N LEU A 276 16.18 22.77 20.61
CA LEU A 276 16.30 21.32 20.83
C LEU A 276 17.70 20.94 21.30
N ALA A 277 18.75 21.54 20.74
CA ALA A 277 20.13 21.31 21.15
C ALA A 277 20.40 21.79 22.59
N GLN A 278 19.84 22.94 22.99
CA GLN A 278 19.96 23.46 24.36
C GLN A 278 19.27 22.54 25.38
N GLU A 279 18.10 22.01 25.03
CA GLU A 279 17.28 21.20 25.94
C GLU A 279 17.43 19.68 25.73
N GLN A 280 18.39 19.24 24.91
CA GLN A 280 18.51 17.84 24.44
C GLN A 280 18.56 16.82 25.57
N ASN A 281 19.25 17.15 26.68
CA ASN A 281 19.40 16.26 27.82
C ASN A 281 18.05 15.98 28.52
N HIS A 282 17.10 16.89 28.38
CA HIS A 282 15.74 16.73 28.89
C HIS A 282 14.82 16.10 27.83
N LEU A 283 14.72 16.73 26.66
CA LEU A 283 13.76 16.36 25.62
C LEU A 283 14.08 15.03 24.94
N LEU A 284 15.36 14.72 24.73
CA LEU A 284 15.79 13.54 23.99
C LEU A 284 16.22 12.38 24.91
N LYS A 285 16.09 12.54 26.23
CA LYS A 285 16.52 11.54 27.23
C LYS A 285 15.98 10.13 26.96
N HIS A 286 14.74 10.04 26.46
CA HIS A 286 14.07 8.79 26.11
C HIS A 286 13.64 8.75 24.64
N ALA A 287 14.11 9.70 23.83
CA ALA A 287 13.80 9.73 22.41
C ALA A 287 14.53 8.57 21.71
N LYS A 288 13.78 7.86 20.87
CA LYS A 288 14.29 6.81 20.00
C LYS A 288 13.59 6.90 18.66
N THR A 289 14.29 6.54 17.60
CA THR A 289 13.63 6.33 16.30
C THR A 289 12.68 5.15 16.43
N ILE A 290 11.43 5.35 16.06
CA ILE A 290 10.41 4.29 15.99
C ILE A 290 10.23 3.97 14.52
N ILE A 291 10.58 2.75 14.14
CA ILE A 291 10.27 2.13 12.85
C ILE A 291 9.07 1.22 13.12
#